data_AF-C8PAW0-F1
#
_entry.id   AF-C8PAW0-F1
#
_cell.length_a   1.000
_cell.length_b   1.000
_cell.length_c   1.000
_cell.angle_alpha   90.00
_cell.angle_beta   90.00
_cell.angle_gamma   90.00
#
_symmetry.space_group_name_H-M   'P 1'
#
loop_
_entity.id
_entity.type
_entity.pdbx_description
1 polymer ?
#
loop_
_entity_poly.entity_id
_entity_poly.type
_entity_poly.pdbx_seq_one_letter_code
_entity_poly.pdbx_strand_id
1 'polypeptide(L)' 'PRKAIDKFLSTSVTTKGVFGSNHNIAIIVPKGTLGAHVELLSHGKFKSQREFMMNTGLELAKLEDDSLYIVRRKR' A
#
# COMPACT_ATOMS: atom_id res chain seq x y z
N PRO A 1 -12.09 -11.05 5.77
CA PRO A 1 -11.81 -11.77 4.49
C PRO A 1 -10.37 -11.50 4.03
N ARG A 2 -9.74 -12.45 3.32
CA ARG A 2 -8.37 -12.29 2.78
C ARG A 2 -8.42 -12.13 1.26
N LYS A 3 -7.57 -11.25 0.72
CA LYS A 3 -7.46 -11.00 -0.72
C LYS A 3 -5.99 -11.04 -1.14
N ALA A 4 -5.68 -11.88 -2.12
CA ALA A 4 -4.33 -11.96 -2.66
C ALA A 4 -3.95 -10.68 -3.42
N ILE A 5 -2.68 -10.29 -3.31
CA ILE A 5 -2.04 -9.24 -4.11
C ILE A 5 -1.32 -9.95 -5.27
N ASP A 6 -2.03 -10.14 -6.39
CA ASP A 6 -1.51 -10.84 -7.57
C ASP A 6 -0.83 -9.89 -8.58
N LYS A 7 -0.84 -8.59 -8.31
CA LYS A 7 -0.11 -7.53 -9.03
C LYS A 7 0.56 -6.60 -8.03
N PHE A 8 1.51 -5.77 -8.45
CA PHE A 8 2.03 -4.71 -7.60
C PHE A 8 0.91 -3.82 -7.05
N LEU A 9 0.94 -3.53 -5.76
CA LEU A 9 -0.04 -2.66 -5.10
C LEU A 9 0.64 -1.33 -4.75
N SER A 10 0.31 -0.31 -5.53
CA SER A 10 0.74 1.06 -5.27
C SER A 10 -0.10 1.69 -4.17
N THR A 11 0.56 2.34 -3.21
CA THR A 11 -0.06 3.01 -2.06
C THR A 11 0.68 4.30 -1.73
N SER A 12 0.09 5.15 -0.88
CA SER A 12 0.79 6.30 -0.32
C SER A 12 1.05 6.10 1.17
N VAL A 13 2.24 6.48 1.63
CA VAL A 13 2.56 6.48 3.08
C VAL A 13 1.94 7.67 3.82
N THR A 14 1.28 8.59 3.11
CA THR A 14 0.62 9.75 3.71
C THR A 14 -0.81 9.93 3.18
N THR A 15 -1.68 10.49 4.01
CA THR A 15 -3.08 10.80 3.62
C THR A 15 -3.14 11.90 2.56
N LYS A 16 -2.20 12.84 2.59
CA LYS A 16 -2.09 13.99 1.67
C LYS A 16 -1.39 13.70 0.35
N GLY A 17 -0.90 12.47 0.14
CA GLY A 17 -0.17 12.07 -1.06
C GLY A 17 -1.10 11.97 -2.28
N VAL A 18 -1.08 10.83 -2.97
CA VAL A 18 -1.78 10.66 -4.26
C VAL A 18 -3.29 10.97 -4.22
N PHE A 19 -3.92 10.84 -3.05
CA PHE A 19 -5.36 11.02 -2.88
C PHE A 19 -5.78 12.39 -2.34
N GLY A 20 -4.86 13.31 -2.08
CA GLY A 20 -5.21 14.67 -1.60
C GLY A 20 -6.08 14.69 -0.35
N SER A 21 -5.94 13.71 0.56
CA SER A 21 -6.76 13.48 1.77
C SER A 21 -8.10 12.76 1.56
N ASN A 22 -8.46 12.34 0.33
CA ASN A 22 -9.66 11.54 0.06
C ASN A 22 -9.37 10.03 0.04
N HIS A 23 -8.95 9.49 1.19
CA HIS A 23 -8.73 8.06 1.39
C HIS A 23 -9.97 7.38 2.00
N ASN A 24 -10.17 6.10 1.65
CA ASN A 24 -11.24 5.26 2.21
C ASN A 24 -10.73 3.95 2.83
N ILE A 25 -9.41 3.69 2.76
CA ILE A 25 -8.76 2.46 3.20
C ILE A 25 -7.45 2.80 3.91
N ALA A 26 -7.19 2.10 5.02
CA ALA A 26 -5.90 2.11 5.70
C ALA A 26 -5.28 0.72 5.68
N ILE A 27 -3.96 0.64 5.44
CA ILE A 27 -3.23 -0.63 5.34
C ILE A 27 -2.04 -0.59 6.29
N ILE A 28 -2.01 -1.50 7.25
CA ILE A 28 -0.87 -1.75 8.13
C ILE A 28 0.11 -2.64 7.37
N VAL A 29 1.34 -2.15 7.21
CA VAL A 29 2.44 -2.85 6.54
C VAL A 29 3.50 -3.24 7.58
N PRO A 30 3.60 -4.53 7.98
CA PRO A 30 4.59 -4.96 8.95
C PRO A 30 6.04 -4.74 8.47
N LYS A 31 6.96 -4.52 9.42
CA LYS A 31 8.40 -4.46 9.13
C LYS A 31 8.86 -5.73 8.41
N GLY A 32 9.70 -5.58 7.39
CA GLY A 32 10.19 -6.70 6.57
C GLY A 32 9.23 -7.17 5.48
N THR A 33 8.11 -6.46 5.26
CA THR A 33 7.26 -6.67 4.09
C THR A 33 8.02 -6.33 2.80
N LEU A 34 7.84 -7.14 1.75
CA LEU A 34 8.45 -6.91 0.45
C LEU A 34 7.75 -5.75 -0.28
N GLY A 35 8.43 -4.61 -0.31
CA GLY A 35 7.98 -3.40 -1.01
C GLY A 35 9.08 -2.35 -1.02
N ALA A 36 8.85 -1.27 -1.74
CA ALA A 36 9.82 -0.18 -1.89
C ALA A 36 9.13 1.18 -1.89
N HIS A 37 9.80 2.17 -1.31
CA HIS A 37 9.45 3.57 -1.51
C HIS A 37 10.04 4.03 -2.85
N VAL A 38 9.19 4.33 -3.83
CA VAL A 38 9.61 4.49 -5.23
C VAL A 38 9.68 5.93 -5.71
N GLU A 39 9.42 6.90 -4.83
CA GLU A 39 9.32 8.32 -5.18
C GLU A 39 10.52 8.90 -5.96
N LEU A 40 11.75 8.45 -5.65
CA LEU A 40 12.95 8.93 -6.35
C LEU A 40 13.05 8.42 -7.79
N LEU A 41 12.42 7.28 -8.08
CA LEU A 41 12.36 6.65 -9.40
C LEU A 41 11.14 7.11 -10.21
N SER A 42 10.16 7.73 -9.55
CA SER A 42 8.94 8.21 -10.18
C SER A 42 9.22 9.34 -11.17
N HIS A 43 8.49 9.33 -12.29
CA HIS A 43 8.51 10.40 -13.28
C HIS A 43 8.17 11.75 -12.61
N GLY A 44 8.74 12.87 -13.11
CA GLY A 44 8.71 14.16 -12.41
C GLY A 44 7.32 14.62 -11.94
N LYS A 45 6.27 14.32 -12.72
CA LYS A 45 4.87 14.65 -12.40
C LYS A 45 4.28 13.87 -11.22
N PHE A 46 4.95 12.82 -10.76
CA PHE A 46 4.52 11.93 -9.68
C PHE A 46 5.41 12.02 -8.42
N LYS A 47 6.44 12.86 -8.46
CA LYS A 47 7.20 13.24 -7.26
C LYS A 47 6.26 14.01 -6.34
N SER A 48 6.17 13.63 -5.06
CA SER A 48 5.21 14.08 -4.02
C SER A 48 4.02 13.16 -3.76
N GLN A 49 3.86 12.05 -4.49
CA GLN A 49 2.82 11.06 -4.14
C GLN A 49 3.15 10.26 -2.87
N ARG A 50 4.42 10.32 -2.41
CA ARG A 50 4.92 9.54 -1.26
C ARG A 50 4.59 8.05 -1.44
N GLU A 51 4.89 7.54 -2.63
CA GLU A 51 4.46 6.23 -3.07
C GLU A 51 5.27 5.11 -2.42
N PHE A 52 4.56 4.12 -1.89
CA PHE A 52 5.08 2.83 -1.47
C PHE A 52 4.44 1.73 -2.30
N MET A 53 5.27 0.97 -3.01
CA MET A 53 4.86 -0.11 -3.89
C MET A 53 5.09 -1.45 -3.20
N MET A 54 4.02 -2.22 -2.97
CA MET A 54 4.10 -3.57 -2.43
C MET A 54 4.25 -4.62 -3.54
N ASN A 55 5.05 -5.65 -3.29
CA ASN A 55 5.29 -6.74 -4.23
C ASN A 55 4.12 -7.74 -4.29
N THR A 56 4.14 -8.62 -5.29
CA THR A 56 3.25 -9.79 -5.36
C THR A 56 3.64 -10.84 -4.31
N GLY A 57 2.79 -11.86 -4.12
CA GLY A 57 3.00 -12.91 -3.11
C GLY A 57 2.63 -12.46 -1.68
N LEU A 58 1.89 -11.35 -1.58
CA LEU A 58 1.32 -10.83 -0.34
C LEU A 58 -0.20 -11.02 -0.35
N GLU A 59 -0.83 -10.88 0.81
CA GLU A 59 -2.28 -10.87 0.98
C GLU A 59 -2.71 -9.71 1.89
N LEU A 60 -3.85 -9.11 1.59
CA LEU A 60 -4.54 -8.18 2.48
C LEU A 60 -5.54 -8.96 3.33
N ALA A 61 -5.39 -8.90 4.65
CA ALA A 61 -6.36 -9.40 5.59
C ALA A 61 -7.12 -8.23 6.21
N LYS A 62 -8.45 -8.21 6.06
CA LYS A 62 -9.32 -7.24 6.74
C LYS A 62 -9.23 -7.46 8.25
N LEU A 63 -8.95 -6.41 9.02
CA LEU A 63 -8.88 -6.46 10.48
C LEU A 63 -10.21 -6.06 11.14
N GLU A 64 -10.80 -4.97 10.67
CA GLU A 64 -12.04 -4.40 11.19
C GLU A 64 -12.97 -4.04 10.04
N ASP A 65 -14.25 -3.80 10.33
CA ASP A 65 -15.20 -3.43 9.28
C ASP A 65 -14.97 -2.04 8.67
N ASP A 66 -14.21 -1.20 9.36
CA ASP A 66 -13.88 0.20 9.03
C ASP A 66 -12.75 0.37 8.00
N SER A 67 -12.69 -0.52 7.00
CA SER A 67 -11.71 -0.45 5.90
C SER A 67 -10.23 -0.49 6.33
N LEU A 68 -9.95 -1.10 7.49
CA LEU A 68 -8.59 -1.35 7.98
C LEU A 68 -8.10 -2.75 7.58
N TYR A 69 -6.93 -2.80 6.95
CA TYR A 69 -6.30 -4.04 6.49
C TYR A 69 -4.89 -4.19 7.04
N ILE A 70 -4.40 -5.43 7.11
CA ILE A 70 -2.99 -5.73 7.36
C ILE A 70 -2.42 -6.58 6.23
N VAL A 71 -1.18 -6.29 5.84
CA VAL A 71 -0.43 -7.09 4.88
C VAL A 71 0.16 -8.31 5.55
N ARG A 72 0.05 -9.47 4.89
CA ARG A 72 0.69 -10.72 5.30
C ARG A 72 1.34 -11.38 4.08
N ARG A 73 2.27 -12.30 4.32
CA ARG A 73 2.76 -13.19 3.25
C ARG A 73 1.63 -14.14 2.85
N LYS A 74 1.45 -14.33 1.54
CA LYS A 74 0.55 -15.35 0.99
C LYS A 74 1.06 -16.71 1.49
N ARG A 75 0.17 -17.47 2.15
CA ARG A 75 0.45 -18.84 2.57
C ARG A 75 0.20 -19.82 1.43
#